data_AF-A0ABD5SNL7-F1
#
_entry.id   AF-A0ABD5SNL7-F1
#
_cell.length_a   1.000
_cell.length_b   1.000
_cell.length_c   1.000
_cell.angle_alpha   90.00
_cell.angle_beta   90.00
_cell.angle_gamma   90.00
#
_symmetry.space_group_name_H-M   'P 1'
#
loop_
_entity.id
_entity.type
_entity.pdbx_description
1 polymer ?
#
loop_
_entity_poly.entity_id
_entity_poly.type
_entity_poly.pdbx_seq_one_letter_code
_entity_poly.pdbx_strand_id
1 'polypeptide(L)' 'MDRDDSEETDDDRTGTMLARTWVIAANFRTPADYGVPTAPSFPAERRADGSLVLIDPDDSTPVMTVGKTVSVRR' A
#
# COMPACT_ATOMS: atom_id res chain seq x y z
N MET A 1 27.16 28.46 37.68
CA MET A 1 25.69 28.36 37.63
C MET A 1 25.45 27.76 36.28
N ASP A 2 25.50 26.42 36.27
CA ASP A 2 25.72 25.59 35.11
C ASP A 2 24.43 24.82 34.86
N ARG A 3 23.92 24.93 33.64
CA ARG A 3 23.14 23.89 32.94
C ARG A 3 23.07 24.33 31.48
N ASP A 4 23.97 23.73 30.71
CA ASP A 4 23.91 23.60 29.27
C ASP A 4 22.69 22.70 28.98
N ASP A 5 21.59 23.32 28.53
CA ASP A 5 20.37 22.61 28.13
C ASP A 5 20.51 22.29 26.64
N SER A 6 21.34 21.30 26.34
CA SER A 6 21.43 20.69 25.03
C SER A 6 20.13 19.89 24.82
N GLU A 7 19.15 20.49 24.13
CA GLU A 7 17.92 19.82 23.70
C GLU A 7 18.28 18.70 22.71
N GLU A 8 18.51 17.51 23.25
CA GLU A 8 18.72 16.26 22.51
C GLU A 8 17.46 15.96 21.68
N THR A 9 17.64 15.90 20.37
CA THR A 9 16.60 15.78 19.35
C THR A 9 15.81 14.47 19.47
N ASP A 10 14.57 14.53 19.94
CA ASP A 10 13.60 13.41 20.00
C ASP A 10 12.96 13.12 18.62
N ASP A 11 13.70 13.29 17.52
CA ASP A 11 13.22 13.10 16.13
C ASP A 11 13.38 11.64 15.65
N ASP A 12 14.12 10.80 16.39
CA ASP A 12 14.47 9.44 15.97
C ASP A 12 13.47 8.35 16.42
N ARG A 13 12.37 8.73 17.09
CA ARG A 13 11.32 7.78 17.55
C ARG A 13 10.06 7.75 16.69
N THR A 14 10.00 8.54 15.62
CA THR A 14 8.82 8.66 14.75
C THR A 14 8.80 7.68 13.57
N GLY A 15 9.86 6.86 13.40
CA GLY A 15 10.05 6.01 12.21
C GLY A 15 9.58 4.55 12.31
N THR A 16 9.25 4.02 13.49
CA THR A 16 9.12 2.55 13.68
C THR A 16 7.68 2.06 13.91
N MET A 17 6.71 2.61 13.16
CA MET A 17 5.31 2.20 13.29
C MET A 17 4.54 2.12 11.96
N LEU A 18 5.11 1.56 10.89
CA LEU A 18 4.37 1.35 9.64
C LEU A 18 4.42 -0.08 9.07
N ALA A 19 4.90 -1.06 9.87
CA ALA A 19 4.79 -2.50 9.55
C ALA A 19 3.88 -3.27 10.51
N ARG A 20 3.23 -2.58 11.46
CA ARG A 20 2.34 -3.18 12.46
C ARG A 20 0.94 -3.38 11.88
N THR A 21 0.75 -4.54 11.26
CA THR A 21 -0.44 -5.38 11.37
C THR A 21 -1.80 -4.69 11.18
N TRP A 22 -2.28 -4.63 9.93
CA TRP A 22 -3.70 -4.43 9.57
C TRP A 22 -4.55 -5.68 9.92
N VAL A 23 -4.49 -6.18 11.15
CA VAL A 23 -5.28 -7.36 11.58
C VAL A 23 -6.13 -6.97 12.78
N ILE A 24 -7.11 -6.10 12.54
CA ILE A 24 -8.21 -5.94 13.50
C ILE A 24 -9.55 -6.19 12.81
N ALA A 25 -9.79 -5.74 11.58
CA ALA A 25 -11.12 -5.89 10.96
C ALA A 25 -11.53 -7.36 10.71
N ALA A 26 -10.61 -8.23 10.27
CA ALA A 26 -10.93 -9.60 9.86
C ALA A 26 -11.54 -10.48 10.97
N ASN A 27 -11.29 -10.17 12.24
CA ASN A 27 -11.86 -10.90 13.38
C ASN A 27 -13.26 -10.43 13.76
N PHE A 28 -13.71 -9.27 13.29
CA PHE A 28 -14.94 -8.64 13.77
C PHE A 28 -16.02 -8.51 12.70
N ARG A 29 -15.68 -8.52 11.39
CA ARG A 29 -16.59 -8.54 10.23
C ARG A 29 -15.81 -8.40 8.91
N THR A 30 -16.47 -8.61 7.78
CA THR A 30 -15.90 -8.30 6.46
C THR A 30 -15.93 -6.77 6.21
N PRO A 31 -15.06 -6.22 5.35
CA PRO A 31 -15.11 -4.79 5.00
C PRO A 31 -16.49 -4.34 4.47
N ALA A 32 -17.20 -5.23 3.78
CA ALA A 32 -18.54 -4.97 3.26
C ALA A 32 -19.56 -4.62 4.36
N ASP A 33 -19.40 -5.16 5.58
CA ASP A 33 -20.26 -4.86 6.73
C ASP A 33 -20.12 -3.41 7.23
N TYR A 34 -19.08 -2.70 6.78
CA TYR A 34 -18.84 -1.29 7.07
C TYR A 34 -19.13 -0.38 5.87
N GLY A 35 -19.76 -0.92 4.81
CA GLY A 35 -20.00 -0.18 3.57
C GLY A 35 -18.74 0.05 2.74
N VAL A 36 -17.62 -0.62 3.06
CA VAL A 36 -16.42 -0.58 2.22
C VAL A 36 -16.67 -1.47 0.99
N PRO A 37 -16.58 -0.92 -0.23
CA PRO A 37 -16.79 -1.72 -1.42
C PRO A 37 -15.67 -2.76 -1.58
N THR A 38 -16.03 -3.92 -2.14
CA THR A 38 -15.04 -4.90 -2.58
C THR A 38 -14.11 -4.26 -3.60
N ALA A 39 -12.81 -4.45 -3.42
CA ALA A 39 -11.83 -3.92 -4.36
C ALA A 39 -12.05 -4.54 -5.75
N PRO A 40 -12.06 -3.73 -6.82
CA PRO A 40 -12.16 -4.25 -8.17
C PRO A 40 -10.94 -5.11 -8.51
N SER A 41 -11.18 -6.16 -9.29
CA SER A 41 -10.12 -7.03 -9.82
C SER A 41 -9.87 -6.69 -11.28
N PHE A 42 -8.63 -6.34 -11.60
CA PHE A 42 -8.21 -6.06 -12.97
C PHE A 42 -7.29 -7.17 -13.46
N PRO A 43 -7.59 -7.82 -14.60
CA PRO A 43 -6.60 -8.59 -15.32
C PRO A 43 -5.34 -7.75 -15.56
N ALA A 44 -4.18 -8.38 -15.36
CA ALA A 44 -2.90 -7.71 -15.52
C ALA A 44 -2.04 -8.46 -16.54
N GLU A 45 -1.48 -7.72 -17.49
CA GLU A 45 -0.56 -8.24 -18.50
C GLU A 45 0.80 -7.56 -18.35
N ARG A 46 1.88 -8.34 -18.39
CA ARG A 46 3.23 -7.79 -18.50
C ARG A 46 3.65 -7.74 -19.97
N ARG A 47 3.95 -6.54 -20.45
CA ARG A 47 4.39 -6.30 -21.83
C ARG A 47 5.87 -6.60 -22.02
N ALA A 48 6.27 -6.67 -23.29
CA ALA A 48 7.67 -6.95 -23.68
C ALA A 48 8.68 -5.90 -23.18
N ASP A 49 8.24 -4.65 -22.98
CA ASP A 49 9.05 -3.57 -22.40
C ASP A 49 9.19 -3.65 -20.87
N GLY A 50 8.59 -4.67 -20.24
CA GLY A 50 8.59 -4.86 -18.79
C GLY A 50 7.53 -4.05 -18.05
N SER A 51 6.74 -3.22 -18.75
CA SER A 51 5.61 -2.52 -18.14
C SER A 51 4.50 -3.50 -17.72
N LEU A 52 3.75 -3.13 -16.68
CA LEU A 52 2.56 -3.85 -16.24
C LEU A 52 1.33 -3.04 -16.64
N VAL A 53 0.38 -3.66 -17.31
CA VAL A 53 -0.86 -3.02 -17.71
C VAL A 53 -2.04 -3.69 -17.02
N LEU A 54 -2.85 -2.87 -16.36
CA LEU A 54 -4.15 -3.28 -15.86
C LEU A 54 -5.19 -3.04 -16.95
N ILE A 55 -6.00 -4.06 -17.20
CA ILE A 55 -6.95 -4.13 -18.30
C ILE A 55 -8.35 -4.12 -17.69
N ASP A 56 -9.26 -3.38 -18.32
CA ASP A 56 -10.68 -3.40 -17.97
C ASP A 56 -11.25 -4.79 -18.27
N PRO A 57 -11.92 -5.44 -17.31
CA PRO A 57 -12.43 -6.80 -17.51
C PRO A 57 -13.58 -6.86 -18.53
N ASP A 58 -14.31 -5.77 -18.76
CA ASP A 58 -15.52 -5.77 -19.58
C ASP A 58 -15.21 -5.50 -21.06
N ASP A 59 -14.29 -4.59 -21.36
CA ASP A 59 -13.99 -4.17 -22.74
C ASP A 59 -12.52 -4.37 -23.18
N SER A 60 -11.69 -4.96 -22.31
CA SER A 60 -10.27 -5.20 -22.56
C SER A 60 -9.45 -3.95 -22.84
N THR A 61 -9.93 -2.76 -22.47
CA THR A 61 -9.18 -1.52 -22.64
C THR A 61 -8.12 -1.34 -21.55
N PRO A 62 -6.95 -0.74 -21.85
CA PRO A 62 -5.98 -0.41 -20.81
C PRO A 62 -6.50 0.67 -19.87
N VAL A 63 -6.65 0.35 -18.58
CA VAL A 63 -7.09 1.30 -17.55
C VAL A 63 -5.88 1.99 -16.90
N MET A 64 -4.78 1.26 -16.74
CA MET A 64 -3.55 1.81 -16.18
C MET A 64 -2.32 1.12 -16.76
N THR A 65 -1.29 1.89 -17.09
CA THR A 65 0.04 1.39 -17.45
C THR A 65 1.05 1.79 -16.38
N VAL A 66 1.73 0.80 -15.80
CA VAL A 66 2.72 0.98 -14.73
C VAL A 66 4.12 0.81 -15.31
N GLY A 67 4.88 1.90 -15.33
CA GLY A 67 6.25 1.90 -15.87
C GLY A 67 7.29 1.26 -14.96
N LYS A 68 7.06 1.24 -13.63
CA LYS A 68 7.98 0.62 -12.66
C LYS A 68 7.20 -0.15 -11.61
N THR A 69 7.51 -1.43 -11.46
CA THR A 69 6.91 -2.30 -10.46
C THR A 69 7.92 -2.61 -9.35
N VAL A 70 7.41 -2.86 -8.14
CA VAL A 70 8.21 -3.35 -7.02
C VAL A 70 7.76 -4.77 -6.73
N SER A 71 8.69 -5.72 -6.77
CA SER A 71 8.41 -7.11 -6.41
C SER A 71 8.31 -7.24 -4.91
N VAL A 72 7.15 -7.71 -4.44
CA VAL A 72 6.95 -8.08 -3.04
C VAL A 72 7.18 -9.58 -2.91
N ARG A 73 8.04 -10.00 -1.99
CA ARG A 73 8.25 -11.42 -1.66
C ARG A 73 7.08 -11.87 -0.78
N ARG A 74 6.40 -12.93 -1.21
CA ARG A 74 5.27 -13.52 -0.49
C ARG A 74 5.74 -14.57 0.52
#